data_AF-S4WAL5-F1
#
_entry.id   AF-S4WAL5-F1
#
_cell.length_a   1.000
_cell.length_b   1.000
_cell.length_c   1.000
_cell.angle_alpha   90.00
_cell.angle_beta   90.00
_cell.angle_gamma   90.00
#
_symmetry.space_group_name_H-M   'P 1'
#
loop_
_entity.id
_entity.type
_entity.pdbx_description
1 polymer ?
#
loop_
_entity_poly.entity_id
_entity_poly.type
_entity_poly.pdbx_seq_one_letter_code
_entity_poly.pdbx_strand_id
1 'polypeptide(L)'
;LPELVHDNDLGAIFQLRKVLSLDPSMSPLEIWCNESQERYVLAIRPSSLELFEEICNRERCPYAVIGHATKDERLVVEDDLFNNKIIDLDMSILFGNAPKLTKIGNTEPLALTDEYSELASLKLSETLSRVLRLPSVGSKSFLITIGDRTVGGVIDRDQ
;
A
#
# COMPACT_ATOMS: atom_id res chain seq x y z
N LEU A 1 4.35 3.59 -9.90
CA LEU A 1 5.31 3.73 -11.02
C LEU A 1 5.79 5.17 -11.20
N PRO A 2 4.91 6.18 -11.35
CA PRO A 2 5.36 7.57 -11.53
C PRO A 2 6.17 8.09 -10.33
N GLU A 3 5.77 7.74 -9.11
CA GLU A 3 6.45 8.13 -7.86
C GLU A 3 7.91 7.65 -7.83
N LEU A 4 8.17 6.39 -8.19
CA LEU A 4 9.51 5.79 -8.21
C LEU A 4 10.53 6.61 -9.02
N VAL A 5 10.11 7.14 -10.17
CA VAL A 5 10.99 7.93 -11.05
C VAL A 5 10.97 9.41 -10.70
N HIS A 6 9.83 9.94 -10.25
CA HIS A 6 9.71 11.33 -9.80
C HIS A 6 10.59 11.63 -8.58
N ASP A 7 10.67 10.70 -7.62
CA ASP A 7 11.53 10.81 -6.42
C ASP A 7 13.03 10.93 -6.75
N ASN A 8 13.41 10.73 -8.01
CA ASN A 8 14.78 10.82 -8.52
C ASN A 8 14.93 11.89 -9.62
N ASP A 9 13.96 12.80 -9.78
CA ASP A 9 13.94 13.83 -10.83
C ASP A 9 14.03 13.24 -12.25
N LEU A 10 13.36 12.10 -12.48
CA LEU A 10 13.32 11.40 -13.77
C LEU A 10 11.88 11.27 -14.29
N GLY A 11 11.76 11.15 -15.61
CA GLY A 11 10.56 10.64 -16.26
C GLY A 11 10.67 9.16 -16.58
N ALA A 12 9.71 8.65 -17.33
CA ALA A 12 9.74 7.28 -17.82
C ALA A 12 8.86 7.07 -19.05
N ILE A 13 9.28 6.11 -19.88
CA ILE A 13 8.49 5.57 -20.97
C ILE A 13 8.15 4.12 -20.63
N PHE A 14 6.85 3.84 -20.54
CA PHE A 14 6.31 2.52 -20.27
C PHE A 14 5.54 1.97 -21.48
N GLN A 15 5.63 0.66 -21.69
CA GLN A 15 4.82 -0.08 -22.63
C GLN A 15 3.74 -0.86 -21.86
N LEU A 16 2.50 -0.43 -22.02
CA LEU A 16 1.35 -0.96 -21.28
C LEU A 16 1.18 -2.47 -21.50
N ARG A 17 1.40 -2.95 -22.73
CA ARG A 17 1.22 -4.35 -23.10
C ARG A 17 2.32 -5.28 -22.58
N LYS A 18 3.35 -4.76 -21.92
CA LYS A 18 4.33 -5.56 -21.18
C LYS A 18 3.88 -5.86 -19.75
N VAL A 19 2.88 -5.17 -19.22
CA VAL A 19 2.31 -5.49 -17.91
C VAL A 19 1.65 -6.86 -17.99
N LEU A 20 2.01 -7.76 -17.07
CA LEU A 20 1.37 -9.07 -16.98
C LEU A 20 -0.09 -8.89 -16.57
N SER A 21 -1.02 -9.24 -17.46
CA SER A 21 -2.46 -9.23 -17.19
C SER A 21 -3.01 -10.64 -17.25
N LEU A 22 -3.86 -11.00 -16.28
CA LEU A 22 -4.65 -12.23 -16.30
C LEU A 22 -5.98 -12.06 -17.02
N ASP A 23 -6.36 -10.81 -17.30
CA ASP A 23 -7.58 -10.47 -18.02
C ASP A 23 -7.23 -9.66 -19.29
N PRO A 24 -7.30 -10.28 -20.48
CA PRO A 24 -6.99 -9.60 -21.74
C PRO A 24 -8.06 -8.58 -22.15
N SER A 25 -9.23 -8.58 -21.51
CA SER A 25 -10.33 -7.66 -21.83
C SER A 25 -10.19 -6.29 -21.17
N MET A 26 -9.28 -6.15 -20.21
CA MET A 26 -9.06 -4.89 -19.49
C MET A 26 -8.66 -3.76 -20.43
N SER A 27 -9.34 -2.63 -20.25
CA SER A 27 -9.01 -1.36 -20.87
C SER A 27 -7.66 -0.83 -20.37
N PRO A 28 -7.05 0.12 -21.10
CA PRO A 28 -5.80 0.72 -20.64
C PRO A 28 -5.84 1.36 -19.25
N LEU A 29 -6.98 1.97 -18.90
CA LEU A 29 -7.22 2.52 -17.57
C LEU A 29 -7.20 1.42 -16.51
N GLU A 30 -7.90 0.31 -16.76
CA GLU A 30 -7.96 -0.80 -15.81
C GLU A 30 -6.60 -1.45 -15.61
N ILE A 31 -5.82 -1.67 -16.68
CA ILE A 31 -4.45 -2.22 -16.57
C ILE A 31 -3.56 -1.30 -15.72
N TRP A 32 -3.65 0.01 -15.90
CA TRP A 32 -2.77 0.98 -15.24
C TRP A 32 -3.18 1.30 -13.80
N CYS A 33 -4.48 1.38 -13.52
CA CYS A 33 -5.01 1.89 -12.25
C CYS A 33 -5.58 0.82 -11.32
N ASN A 34 -5.66 -0.46 -11.73
CA ASN A 34 -6.14 -1.49 -10.82
C ASN A 34 -5.23 -1.65 -9.58
N GLU A 35 -5.84 -2.02 -8.47
CA GLU A 35 -5.18 -2.29 -7.18
C GLU A 35 -4.99 -3.80 -6.93
N SER A 36 -4.67 -4.56 -7.99
CA SER A 36 -4.30 -5.98 -7.82
C SER A 36 -3.14 -6.11 -6.82
N GLN A 37 -3.21 -7.14 -5.98
CA GLN A 37 -2.29 -7.36 -4.87
C GLN A 37 -0.97 -8.03 -5.32
N GLU A 38 -0.03 -8.19 -4.38
CA GLU A 38 1.26 -8.88 -4.57
C GLU A 38 2.15 -8.32 -5.70
N ARG A 39 2.11 -7.01 -5.96
CA ARG A 39 2.92 -6.35 -6.99
C ARG A 39 3.92 -5.38 -6.39
N TYR A 40 5.13 -5.40 -6.94
CA TYR A 40 6.22 -4.51 -6.56
C TYR A 40 6.80 -3.85 -7.81
N VAL A 41 7.29 -2.62 -7.67
CA VAL A 41 7.98 -1.88 -8.73
C VAL A 41 9.41 -1.62 -8.31
N LEU A 42 10.36 -1.93 -9.18
CA LEU A 42 11.79 -1.79 -8.90
C LEU A 42 12.50 -1.17 -10.10
N ALA A 43 13.51 -0.35 -9.83
CA ALA A 43 14.45 0.10 -10.84
C ALA A 43 15.75 -0.70 -10.70
N ILE A 44 16.20 -1.33 -11.79
CA ILE A 44 17.46 -2.04 -11.84
C ILE A 44 18.34 -1.48 -12.97
N ARG A 45 19.65 -1.62 -12.82
CA ARG A 45 20.58 -1.29 -13.91
C ARG A 45 20.40 -2.29 -15.05
N PRO A 46 20.49 -1.89 -16.32
CA PRO A 46 20.41 -2.82 -17.45
C PRO A 46 21.40 -3.98 -17.36
N SER A 47 22.62 -3.71 -16.84
CA SER A 47 23.66 -4.72 -16.62
C SER A 47 23.31 -5.77 -15.57
N SER A 48 22.28 -5.54 -14.75
CA SER A 48 21.84 -6.45 -13.68
C SER A 48 20.60 -7.26 -14.08
N LEU A 49 20.07 -7.07 -15.29
CA LEU A 49 18.85 -7.74 -15.74
C LEU A 49 19.00 -9.26 -15.79
N GLU A 50 20.10 -9.77 -16.33
CA GLU A 50 20.36 -11.22 -16.42
C GLU A 50 20.38 -11.89 -15.04
N LEU A 51 21.06 -11.26 -14.07
CA LEU A 51 21.08 -11.74 -12.68
C LEU A 51 19.69 -11.70 -12.05
N PHE A 52 18.92 -10.64 -12.29
CA PHE A 52 17.57 -10.51 -11.76
C PHE A 52 16.64 -11.58 -12.33
N GLU A 53 16.71 -11.84 -13.64
CA GLU A 53 15.97 -12.89 -14.33
C GLU A 53 16.31 -14.28 -13.78
N GLU A 54 17.59 -14.58 -13.53
CA GLU A 54 18.03 -15.84 -12.92
C GLU A 54 17.38 -16.04 -11.54
N ILE A 55 17.38 -15.00 -10.70
CA ILE A 55 16.78 -15.04 -9.35
C ILE A 55 15.26 -15.25 -9.45
N CYS A 56 14.57 -14.50 -10.31
CA CYS A 56 13.13 -14.63 -10.51
C CYS A 56 12.73 -16.02 -11.00
N ASN A 57 13.47 -16.57 -11.97
CA ASN A 57 13.22 -17.90 -12.50
C ASN A 57 13.42 -18.99 -11.43
N ARG A 58 14.49 -18.88 -10.62
CA ARG A 58 14.76 -19.80 -9.51
C ARG A 58 13.63 -19.79 -8.48
N GLU A 59 13.12 -18.62 -8.12
CA GLU A 59 12.05 -18.45 -7.11
C GLU A 59 10.63 -18.58 -7.67
N ARG A 60 10.47 -18.79 -8.98
CA ARG A 60 9.18 -18.77 -9.69
C ARG A 60 8.39 -17.48 -9.44
N CYS A 61 9.11 -16.35 -9.41
CA CYS A 61 8.54 -15.03 -9.22
C CYS A 61 8.29 -14.38 -10.60
N PRO A 62 7.04 -14.22 -11.03
CA PRO A 62 6.74 -13.56 -12.30
C PRO A 62 7.19 -12.10 -12.26
N TYR A 63 7.80 -11.65 -13.35
CA TYR A 63 8.22 -10.26 -13.50
C TYR A 63 8.04 -9.80 -14.95
N ALA A 64 8.05 -8.48 -15.17
CA ALA A 64 8.09 -7.91 -16.49
C ALA A 64 8.87 -6.60 -16.51
N VAL A 65 9.72 -6.42 -17.52
CA VAL A 65 10.35 -5.14 -17.81
C VAL A 65 9.38 -4.29 -18.63
N ILE A 66 8.68 -3.39 -17.96
CA ILE A 66 7.58 -2.62 -18.57
C ILE A 66 8.02 -1.28 -19.14
N GLY A 67 9.25 -0.83 -18.91
CA GLY A 67 9.70 0.48 -19.36
C GLY A 67 11.13 0.83 -18.94
N HIS A 68 11.51 2.08 -19.16
CA HIS A 68 12.80 2.62 -18.76
C HIS A 68 12.65 4.07 -18.27
N ALA A 69 13.53 4.48 -17.36
CA ALA A 69 13.58 5.85 -16.88
C ALA A 69 14.27 6.76 -17.91
N THR A 70 13.83 8.01 -17.96
CA THR A 70 14.33 9.04 -18.88
C THR A 70 14.77 10.28 -18.10
N LYS A 71 15.72 11.04 -18.66
CA LYS A 71 16.13 12.33 -18.09
C LYS A 71 15.08 13.41 -18.26
N ASP A 72 14.24 13.30 -19.29
CA ASP A 72 13.11 14.19 -19.48
C ASP A 72 12.06 13.84 -18.43
N GLU A 73 11.65 14.79 -17.58
CA GLU A 73 10.67 14.66 -16.50
C GLU A 73 9.23 14.51 -17.03
N ARG A 74 9.03 13.53 -17.90
CA ARG A 74 7.78 13.27 -18.60
C ARG A 74 7.38 11.81 -18.42
N LEU A 75 6.09 11.58 -18.17
CA LEU A 75 5.49 10.26 -18.10
C LEU A 75 4.82 9.94 -19.42
N VAL A 76 5.33 8.92 -20.10
CA VAL A 76 4.76 8.37 -21.33
C VAL A 76 4.34 6.93 -21.08
N VAL A 77 3.09 6.60 -21.40
CA VAL A 77 2.58 5.22 -21.42
C VAL A 77 2.05 4.93 -22.82
N GLU A 78 2.74 4.04 -23.52
CA GLU A 78 2.43 3.61 -24.87
C GLU A 78 1.62 2.32 -24.86
N ASP A 79 0.79 2.13 -25.88
CA ASP A 79 0.03 0.90 -26.08
C ASP A 79 0.20 0.41 -27.53
N ASP A 80 0.98 -0.67 -27.69
CA ASP A 80 1.23 -1.30 -28.99
C ASP A 80 -0.04 -1.85 -29.66
N LEU A 81 -1.06 -2.24 -28.88
CA LEU A 81 -2.30 -2.82 -29.43
C LEU A 81 -3.11 -1.78 -30.21
N PHE A 82 -3.16 -0.55 -29.69
CA PHE A 82 -3.89 0.56 -30.32
C PHE A 82 -2.98 1.56 -31.04
N ASN A 83 -1.66 1.32 -31.00
CA ASN A 83 -0.62 2.15 -31.61
C ASN A 83 -0.76 3.64 -31.22
N ASN A 84 -0.94 3.90 -29.93
CA ASN A 84 -1.12 5.24 -29.39
C ASN A 84 -0.42 5.43 -28.03
N LYS A 85 -0.38 6.69 -27.58
CA LYS A 85 0.06 7.06 -26.22
C LYS A 85 -1.17 7.26 -25.36
N ILE A 86 -1.35 6.42 -24.36
CA ILE A 86 -2.46 6.49 -23.41
C ILE A 86 -2.22 7.60 -22.38
N ILE A 87 -0.95 7.79 -21.98
CA ILE A 87 -0.52 8.87 -21.09
C ILE A 87 0.67 9.57 -21.75
N ASP A 88 0.63 10.90 -21.79
CA ASP A 88 1.74 11.72 -22.29
C ASP A 88 1.72 13.07 -21.55
N LEU A 89 2.23 13.07 -20.32
CA LEU A 89 2.10 14.18 -19.36
C LEU A 89 3.45 14.56 -18.76
N ASP A 90 3.60 15.85 -18.44
CA ASP A 90 4.71 16.34 -17.63
C ASP A 90 4.54 15.91 -16.17
N MET A 91 5.62 15.52 -15.50
CA MET A 91 5.56 15.08 -14.10
C MET A 91 5.04 16.18 -13.17
N SER A 92 5.34 17.45 -13.46
CA SER A 92 4.84 18.58 -12.67
C SER A 92 3.33 18.74 -12.73
N ILE A 93 2.67 18.28 -13.79
CA ILE A 93 1.21 18.28 -13.92
C ILE A 93 0.61 17.17 -13.07
N LEU A 94 1.23 15.99 -13.07
CA LEU A 94 0.76 14.82 -12.33
C LEU A 94 0.93 15.00 -10.81
N PHE A 95 2.09 15.52 -10.38
CA PHE A 95 2.45 15.77 -8.99
C PHE A 95 2.22 17.23 -8.57
N GLY A 96 1.45 17.98 -9.34
CA GLY A 96 1.23 19.40 -9.13
C GLY A 96 0.82 19.72 -7.69
N ASN A 97 1.37 20.82 -7.17
CA ASN A 97 1.17 21.22 -5.78
C ASN A 97 -0.21 21.86 -5.59
N ALA A 98 -1.22 21.07 -5.24
CA ALA A 98 -2.45 21.61 -4.69
C ALA A 98 -2.12 22.44 -3.43
N PRO A 99 -2.75 23.61 -3.22
CA PRO A 99 -2.51 24.41 -2.03
C PRO A 99 -2.82 23.58 -0.77
N LYS A 100 -1.94 23.68 0.23
CA LYS A 100 -2.13 22.96 1.50
C LYS A 100 -3.44 23.40 2.14
N LEU A 101 -4.21 22.42 2.61
CA LEU A 101 -5.47 22.67 3.30
C LEU A 101 -5.21 23.31 4.67
N THR A 102 -5.64 24.57 4.84
CA THR A 102 -5.69 25.22 6.15
C THR A 102 -7.01 24.86 6.83
N LYS A 103 -6.94 24.02 7.87
CA LYS A 103 -8.10 23.72 8.72
C LYS A 103 -8.08 24.64 9.94
N ILE A 104 -9.12 25.44 10.09
CA ILE A 104 -9.39 26.18 11.33
C ILE A 104 -10.51 25.42 12.04
N GLY A 105 -10.19 24.90 13.23
CA GLY A 105 -11.16 24.22 14.09
C GLY A 105 -11.25 24.96 15.42
N ASN A 106 -12.46 24.96 16.00
CA ASN A 106 -12.66 25.41 17.37
C ASN A 106 -12.66 24.20 18.29
N THR A 107 -12.03 24.35 19.46
CA THR A 107 -12.13 23.33 20.50
C THR A 107 -13.45 23.53 21.22
N GLU A 108 -14.36 22.58 21.08
CA GLU A 108 -15.56 22.54 21.88
C GLU A 108 -15.29 21.70 23.14
N PRO A 109 -15.64 22.20 24.34
CA PRO A 109 -15.53 21.39 25.54
C PRO A 109 -16.46 20.18 25.43
N LEU A 110 -15.93 18.99 25.68
CA LEU A 110 -16.76 17.80 25.83
C LEU A 110 -17.66 18.00 27.05
N ALA A 111 -18.98 17.93 26.84
CA ALA A 111 -19.97 17.95 27.92
C ALA A 111 -20.00 16.59 28.64
N LEU A 112 -18.90 16.25 29.33
CA LEU A 112 -18.83 15.11 30.23
C LEU A 112 -19.46 15.52 31.57
N THR A 113 -20.36 14.69 32.08
CA THR A 113 -20.88 14.83 33.44
C THR A 113 -20.05 13.97 34.39
N ASP A 114 -19.63 14.53 35.52
CA ASP A 114 -18.92 13.80 36.59
C ASP A 114 -19.89 12.96 37.45
N GLU A 115 -20.85 12.32 36.82
CA GLU A 115 -21.84 11.49 37.52
C GLU A 115 -21.30 10.08 37.73
N TYR A 116 -20.48 9.95 38.78
CA TYR A 116 -19.96 8.66 39.27
C TYR A 116 -20.76 8.11 40.46
N SER A 117 -21.88 8.74 40.80
CA SER A 117 -22.73 8.39 41.96
C SER A 117 -23.20 6.93 41.94
N GLU A 118 -23.38 6.35 40.75
CA GLU A 118 -23.78 4.95 40.59
C GLU A 118 -22.66 3.94 40.91
N LEU A 119 -21.38 4.36 40.89
CA LEU A 119 -20.24 3.47 41.15
C LEU A 119 -20.24 2.90 42.57
N ALA A 120 -20.75 3.66 43.55
CA ALA A 120 -20.81 3.23 44.95
C ALA A 120 -21.76 2.05 45.19
N SER A 121 -22.68 1.78 44.25
CA SER A 121 -23.66 0.70 44.34
C SER A 121 -23.20 -0.60 43.65
N LEU A 122 -22.07 -0.58 42.94
CA LEU A 122 -21.58 -1.72 42.19
C LEU A 122 -20.91 -2.76 43.09
N LYS A 123 -21.31 -4.03 42.94
CA LYS A 123 -20.65 -5.15 43.62
C LYS A 123 -19.39 -5.55 42.86
N LEU A 124 -18.25 -5.55 43.56
CA LEU A 124 -16.94 -5.87 42.97
C LEU A 124 -16.94 -7.18 42.17
N SER A 125 -17.56 -8.24 42.68
CA SER A 125 -17.63 -9.54 42.01
C SER A 125 -18.34 -9.48 40.66
N GLU A 126 -19.42 -8.71 40.57
CA GLU A 126 -20.18 -8.52 39.33
C GLU A 126 -19.42 -7.63 38.36
N THR A 127 -18.85 -6.52 38.85
CA THR A 127 -18.03 -5.62 38.05
C THR A 127 -16.85 -6.34 37.43
N LEU A 128 -16.13 -7.16 38.20
CA LEU A 128 -15.02 -7.97 37.70
C LEU A 128 -15.48 -8.94 36.59
N SER A 129 -16.62 -9.62 36.79
CA SER A 129 -17.20 -10.49 35.76
C SER A 129 -17.56 -9.74 34.48
N ARG A 130 -18.13 -8.53 34.59
CA ARG A 130 -18.47 -7.69 33.43
C ARG A 130 -17.21 -7.21 32.69
N VAL A 131 -16.22 -6.71 33.44
CA VAL A 131 -14.96 -6.21 32.88
C VAL A 131 -14.19 -7.32 32.17
N LEU A 132 -14.04 -8.52 32.76
CA LEU A 132 -13.32 -9.62 32.12
C LEU A 132 -14.02 -10.20 30.88
N ARG A 133 -15.34 -9.99 30.75
CA ARG A 133 -16.12 -10.36 29.56
C ARG A 133 -16.16 -9.26 28.49
N LEU A 134 -15.73 -8.05 28.82
CA LEU A 134 -15.66 -6.96 27.84
C LEU A 134 -14.63 -7.32 26.77
N PRO A 135 -14.98 -7.35 25.47
CA PRO A 135 -14.05 -7.80 24.42
C PRO A 135 -12.74 -7.02 24.38
N SER A 136 -12.71 -5.75 24.80
CA SER A 136 -11.47 -4.97 24.89
C SER A 136 -10.52 -5.46 26.00
N VAL A 137 -11.04 -6.07 27.07
CA VAL A 137 -10.25 -6.56 28.22
C VAL A 137 -10.02 -8.07 28.17
N GLY A 138 -11.04 -8.86 27.82
CA GLY A 138 -10.99 -10.31 27.81
C GLY A 138 -9.88 -10.89 26.91
N SER A 139 -9.64 -12.20 27.03
CA SER A 139 -8.56 -12.88 26.30
C SER A 139 -8.60 -12.60 24.79
N LYS A 140 -7.43 -12.25 24.23
CA LYS A 140 -7.22 -12.06 22.79
C LYS A 140 -6.61 -13.29 22.12
N SER A 141 -6.61 -14.44 22.79
CA SER A 141 -6.01 -15.68 22.26
C SER A 141 -6.52 -16.00 20.86
N PHE A 142 -7.81 -15.76 20.57
CA PHE A 142 -8.39 -16.02 19.25
C PHE A 142 -7.82 -15.13 18.12
N LEU A 143 -7.26 -13.96 18.44
CA LEU A 143 -6.54 -13.10 17.49
C LEU A 143 -5.06 -13.46 17.41
N ILE A 144 -4.51 -14.04 18.48
CA ILE A 144 -3.08 -14.35 18.59
C ILE A 144 -2.77 -15.67 17.89
N THR A 145 -3.55 -16.73 18.12
CA THR A 145 -3.21 -18.10 17.69
C THR A 145 -3.52 -18.39 16.23
N ILE A 146 -4.20 -17.48 15.52
CA ILE A 146 -4.49 -17.63 14.08
C ILE A 146 -3.29 -17.28 13.19
N GLY A 147 -2.33 -16.50 13.70
CA GLY A 147 -1.08 -16.18 13.03
C GLY A 147 0.08 -16.96 13.61
N ASP A 148 0.95 -17.50 12.75
CA ASP A 148 2.24 -18.04 13.18
C ASP A 148 3.10 -16.93 13.80
N ARG A 149 3.80 -17.23 14.88
CA ARG A 149 4.64 -16.28 15.63
C ARG A 149 6.06 -16.80 15.86
N THR A 150 6.48 -17.79 15.09
CA THR A 150 7.74 -18.51 15.26
C THR A 150 8.52 -18.67 13.96
N VAL A 151 7.87 -18.52 12.81
CA VAL A 151 8.53 -18.52 11.50
C VAL A 151 9.64 -17.46 11.45
N GLY A 152 10.82 -17.84 10.95
CA GLY A 152 12.04 -17.01 10.97
C GLY A 152 12.97 -17.28 12.16
N GLY A 153 12.51 -17.92 13.24
CA GLY A 153 13.37 -18.47 14.30
C GLY A 153 14.10 -17.45 15.18
N VAL A 154 13.72 -16.17 15.13
CA VAL A 154 14.37 -15.05 15.83
C VAL A 154 13.43 -14.36 16.85
N ILE A 155 12.46 -15.09 17.40
CA ILE A 155 11.44 -14.54 18.29
C ILE A 155 11.87 -14.77 19.75
N ASP A 156 12.20 -13.69 20.45
CA ASP A 156 12.57 -13.69 21.86
C ASP A 156 11.33 -13.65 22.79
N ARG A 157 10.27 -12.92 22.38
CA ARG A 157 9.02 -12.79 23.14
C ARG A 157 7.81 -12.59 22.21
N ASP A 158 6.74 -13.35 22.46
CA ASP A 158 5.38 -13.12 21.93
C ASP A 158 4.40 -12.73 23.05
N GLN A 159 3.17 -12.35 22.66
CA GLN A 159 2.10 -11.84 23.53
C GLN A 159 1.70 -12.80 24.66
#